data_AF-A0A2N2PLI8-F1
#
_entry.id   AF-A0A2N2PLI8-F1
#
_cell.length_a   1.000
_cell.length_b   1.000
_cell.length_c   1.000
_cell.angle_alpha   90.00
_cell.angle_beta   90.00
_cell.angle_gamma   90.00
#
_symmetry.space_group_name_H-M   'P 1'
#
loop_
_entity.id
_entity.type
_entity.pdbx_description
1 polymer ?
#
loop_
_entity_poly.entity_id
_entity_poly.type
_entity_poly.pdbx_seq_one_letter_code
_entity_poly.pdbx_strand_id
1 'polypeptide(L)'
;MRVRTNGLRLAGLNGANTRIIEWFAFLHDIQRENDGADWFHGRRASKLVRTTFYQWIDLPAVELDLLCQACAGHTGGKKHKDLTVRTCWDADRLDLYRVGTRPNPKYLCTQEARQEEIIAWAMHNSIVE
;
A
#
# COMPACT_ATOMS: atom_id res chain seq x y z
N MET A 1 3.50 -12.07 1.31
CA MET A 1 3.93 -10.73 1.78
C MET A 1 4.25 -9.79 0.61
N ARG A 2 3.55 -9.90 -0.55
CA ARG A 2 3.95 -9.20 -1.78
C ARG A 2 3.86 -7.68 -1.71
N VAL A 3 2.79 -7.14 -1.11
CA VAL A 3 2.66 -5.69 -0.87
C VAL A 3 3.84 -5.12 -0.07
N ARG A 4 4.34 -5.86 0.93
CA ARG A 4 5.55 -5.48 1.68
C ARG A 4 6.77 -5.47 0.76
N THR A 5 7.00 -6.54 0.01
CA THR A 5 8.15 -6.67 -0.91
C THR A 5 8.15 -5.54 -1.95
N ASN A 6 7.00 -5.26 -2.56
CA ASN A 6 6.81 -4.16 -3.52
C ASN A 6 7.12 -2.81 -2.87
N GLY A 7 6.57 -2.55 -1.69
CA GLY A 7 6.76 -1.29 -0.98
C GLY A 7 8.22 -1.06 -0.58
N LEU A 8 8.90 -2.07 -0.04
CA LEU A 8 10.31 -1.95 0.35
C LEU A 8 11.23 -1.74 -0.87
N ARG A 9 10.94 -2.39 -2.00
CA ARG A 9 11.68 -2.14 -3.24
C ARG A 9 11.52 -0.70 -3.70
N LEU A 10 10.29 -0.19 -3.73
CA LEU A 10 10.02 1.21 -4.08
C LEU A 10 10.69 2.18 -3.10
N ALA A 11 10.64 1.90 -1.80
CA ALA A 11 11.30 2.70 -0.78
C ALA A 11 12.83 2.78 -0.98
N GLY A 12 13.46 1.68 -1.41
CA GLY A 12 14.88 1.68 -1.78
C GLY A 12 15.21 2.59 -2.97
N LEU A 13 14.23 2.92 -3.82
CA LEU A 13 14.41 3.78 -4.99
C LEU A 13 14.05 5.24 -4.71
N ASN A 14 13.03 5.49 -3.88
CA ASN A 14 12.48 6.84 -3.68
C ASN A 14 12.66 7.42 -2.28
N GLY A 15 13.11 6.62 -1.30
CA GLY A 15 13.33 7.06 0.08
C GLY A 15 12.07 7.12 0.95
N ALA A 16 10.97 6.47 0.56
CA ALA A 16 9.78 6.36 1.39
C ALA A 16 10.06 5.69 2.74
N ASN A 17 9.31 6.08 3.78
CA ASN A 17 9.51 5.55 5.13
C ASN A 17 9.09 4.07 5.20
N THR A 18 10.08 3.19 5.37
CA THR A 18 9.89 1.74 5.41
C THR A 18 9.07 1.31 6.61
N ARG A 19 9.12 1.99 7.76
CA ARG A 19 8.34 1.64 8.96
C ARG A 19 6.83 1.70 8.69
N ILE A 20 6.38 2.72 7.96
CA ILE A 20 4.96 2.85 7.59
C ILE A 20 4.58 1.79 6.56
N ILE A 21 5.44 1.52 5.58
CA ILE A 21 5.21 0.52 4.53
C ILE A 21 5.03 -0.88 5.13
N GLU A 22 5.88 -1.22 6.10
CA GLU A 22 5.80 -2.47 6.87
C GLU A 22 4.41 -2.62 7.49
N TRP A 23 3.99 -1.65 8.31
CA TRP A 23 2.67 -1.68 8.95
C TRP A 23 1.51 -1.68 7.95
N PHE A 24 1.60 -0.88 6.90
CA PHE A 24 0.58 -0.81 5.86
C PHE A 24 0.36 -2.18 5.19
N ALA A 25 1.43 -2.90 4.88
CA ALA A 25 1.35 -4.18 4.20
C ALA A 25 0.54 -5.23 4.98
N PHE A 26 0.52 -5.16 6.33
CA PHE A 26 -0.28 -6.06 7.16
C PHE A 26 -1.69 -5.53 7.46
N LEU A 27 -1.88 -4.21 7.45
CA LEU A 27 -3.09 -3.60 8.01
C LEU A 27 -4.08 -3.08 6.96
N HIS A 28 -3.66 -2.77 5.73
CA HIS A 28 -4.52 -2.09 4.75
C HIS A 28 -5.83 -2.85 4.46
N ASP A 29 -5.74 -4.18 4.38
CA ASP A 29 -6.84 -5.09 4.06
C ASP A 29 -7.44 -5.82 5.28
N ILE A 30 -7.02 -5.50 6.51
CA ILE A 30 -7.43 -6.24 7.73
C ILE A 30 -8.94 -6.15 8.03
N GLN A 31 -9.65 -5.26 7.36
CA GLN A 31 -11.10 -5.10 7.47
C GLN A 31 -11.81 -5.42 6.16
N ARG A 32 -11.17 -6.13 5.22
CA ARG A 32 -11.83 -6.63 4.01
C ARG A 32 -12.86 -7.68 4.39
N GLU A 33 -14.11 -7.43 4.03
CA GLU A 33 -15.23 -8.35 4.30
C GLU A 33 -15.54 -9.24 3.11
N ASN A 34 -15.19 -8.79 1.89
CA ASN A 34 -15.31 -9.56 0.65
C ASN A 34 -14.38 -9.05 -0.45
N ASP A 35 -14.19 -9.85 -1.50
CA ASP A 35 -13.37 -9.51 -2.67
C ASP A 35 -14.11 -8.69 -3.75
N GLY A 36 -15.40 -8.39 -3.52
CA GLY A 36 -16.27 -7.68 -4.45
C GLY A 36 -16.35 -6.17 -4.16
N ALA A 37 -17.55 -5.70 -3.81
CA ALA A 37 -17.88 -4.28 -3.66
C ALA A 37 -17.49 -3.70 -2.29
N ASP A 38 -16.40 -4.15 -1.69
CA ASP A 38 -15.93 -3.61 -0.43
C ASP A 38 -15.01 -2.41 -0.67
N TRP A 39 -15.57 -1.24 -1.00
CA TRP A 39 -14.77 -0.04 -1.25
C TRP A 39 -14.32 0.68 0.03
N PHE A 40 -14.84 0.28 1.20
CA PHE A 40 -14.64 0.98 2.46
C PHE A 40 -13.73 0.24 3.45
N HIS A 41 -13.23 -0.96 3.13
CA HIS A 41 -12.30 -1.70 4.00
C HIS A 41 -11.11 -0.85 4.43
N GLY A 42 -10.48 -0.10 3.53
CA GLY A 42 -9.37 0.78 3.89
C GLY A 42 -9.73 1.81 4.97
N ARG A 43 -10.94 2.39 4.91
CA ARG A 43 -11.44 3.32 5.95
C ARG A 43 -11.73 2.61 7.27
N ARG A 44 -12.28 1.40 7.21
CA ARG A 44 -12.50 0.56 8.41
C ARG A 44 -11.16 0.16 9.03
N ALA A 45 -10.18 -0.23 8.24
CA ALA A 45 -8.82 -0.52 8.65
C ALA A 45 -8.17 0.71 9.33
N SER A 46 -8.27 1.88 8.71
CA SER A 46 -7.80 3.15 9.29
C SER A 46 -8.43 3.43 10.67
N LYS A 47 -9.75 3.22 10.81
CA LYS A 47 -10.44 3.36 12.10
C LYS A 47 -9.91 2.36 13.12
N LEU A 48 -9.78 1.08 12.75
CA LEU A 48 -9.27 0.03 13.62
C LEU A 48 -7.83 0.30 14.09
N VAL A 49 -6.98 0.83 13.21
CA VAL A 49 -5.63 1.27 13.56
C VAL A 49 -5.67 2.33 14.65
N ARG A 50 -6.51 3.36 14.52
CA ARG A 50 -6.60 4.45 15.50
C ARG A 50 -7.23 4.03 16.82
N THR A 51 -8.22 3.14 16.81
CA THR A 51 -8.98 2.81 18.02
C THR A 51 -8.39 1.64 18.79
N THR A 52 -7.73 0.73 18.07
CA THR A 52 -7.33 -0.57 18.63
C THR A 52 -5.83 -0.74 18.50
N PHE A 53 -5.26 -0.67 17.29
CA PHE A 53 -3.84 -1.02 17.13
C PHE A 53 -2.82 0.04 17.55
N TYR A 54 -3.23 1.30 17.77
CA TYR A 54 -2.31 2.41 17.99
C TYR A 54 -1.32 2.20 19.14
N GLN A 55 -1.68 1.41 20.16
CA GLN A 55 -0.81 1.14 21.32
C GLN A 55 0.30 0.11 21.02
N TRP A 56 0.13 -0.73 20.00
CA TRP A 56 1.10 -1.76 19.59
C TRP A 56 1.92 -1.35 18.38
N ILE A 57 1.56 -0.24 17.74
CA ILE A 57 2.27 0.31 16.60
C ILE A 57 3.34 1.26 17.13
N ASP A 58 4.60 0.83 17.05
CA ASP A 58 5.75 1.71 17.31
C ASP A 58 5.93 2.68 16.14
N LEU A 59 5.10 3.71 16.08
CA LEU A 59 5.21 4.86 15.17
C LEU A 59 4.89 6.14 15.96
N PRO A 60 5.65 7.24 15.77
CA PRO A 60 5.24 8.55 16.25
C PRO A 60 3.87 8.95 15.71
N ALA A 61 3.15 9.82 16.43
CA ALA A 61 1.78 10.21 16.09
C ALA A 61 1.62 10.69 14.63
N VAL A 62 2.61 11.40 14.09
CA VAL A 62 2.62 11.87 12.69
C VAL A 62 2.72 10.70 11.71
N GLU A 63 3.55 9.70 11.99
CA GLU A 63 3.69 8.52 11.13
C GLU A 63 2.49 7.58 11.24
N LEU A 64 1.91 7.45 12.44
CA LEU A 64 0.65 6.73 12.65
C LEU A 64 -0.49 7.38 11.84
N ASP A 65 -0.54 8.71 11.79
CA ASP A 65 -1.51 9.44 10.99
C ASP A 65 -1.33 9.17 9.48
N LEU A 66 -0.09 9.14 8.99
CA LEU A 66 0.23 8.77 7.61
C LEU A 66 -0.14 7.32 7.30
N LEU A 67 0.13 6.37 8.21
CA LEU A 67 -0.33 4.98 8.08
C LEU A 67 -1.86 4.91 7.95
N CYS A 68 -2.58 5.65 8.79
CA CYS A 68 -4.04 5.71 8.73
C CYS A 68 -4.55 6.29 7.40
N GLN A 69 -3.87 7.31 6.85
CA GLN A 69 -4.19 7.88 5.54
C GLN A 69 -3.88 6.91 4.40
N ALA A 70 -2.77 6.17 4.49
CA ALA A 70 -2.39 5.13 3.55
C ALA A 70 -3.47 4.04 3.49
N CYS A 71 -3.88 3.48 4.63
CA CYS A 71 -4.95 2.50 4.72
C CYS A 71 -6.29 3.08 4.22
N ALA A 72 -6.68 4.28 4.64
CA ALA A 72 -7.97 4.85 4.22
C ALA A 72 -8.10 5.07 2.71
N GLY A 73 -6.98 5.27 2.02
CA GLY A 73 -6.95 5.71 0.63
C GLY A 73 -6.54 4.66 -0.41
N HIS A 74 -6.04 3.49 -0.04
CA HIS A 74 -5.33 2.64 -1.02
C HIS A 74 -6.17 2.20 -2.22
N THR A 75 -7.48 1.95 -2.02
CA THR A 75 -8.39 1.51 -3.11
C THR A 75 -8.59 2.58 -4.19
N GLY A 76 -8.62 3.88 -3.84
CA GLY A 76 -9.04 4.95 -4.76
C GLY A 76 -8.13 6.18 -4.81
N GLY A 77 -7.13 6.27 -3.95
CA GLY A 77 -6.26 7.43 -3.78
C GLY A 77 -5.35 7.63 -4.99
N LYS A 78 -5.52 8.74 -5.71
CA LYS A 78 -4.72 9.02 -6.93
C LYS A 78 -3.54 9.95 -6.68
N LYS A 79 -3.63 10.77 -5.63
CA LYS A 79 -2.63 11.78 -5.26
C LYS A 79 -2.60 11.93 -3.74
N HIS A 80 -1.41 12.19 -3.21
CA HIS A 80 -1.17 12.53 -1.82
C HIS A 80 0.10 13.38 -1.72
N LYS A 81 0.16 14.28 -0.73
CA LYS A 81 1.33 15.15 -0.52
C LYS A 81 2.56 14.36 -0.05
N ASP A 82 2.31 13.34 0.77
CA ASP A 82 3.35 12.49 1.34
C ASP A 82 3.76 11.37 0.35
N LEU A 83 5.07 11.19 0.18
CA LEU A 83 5.66 10.17 -0.69
C LEU A 83 5.40 8.74 -0.18
N THR A 84 5.43 8.52 1.13
CA THR A 84 5.26 7.21 1.73
C THR A 84 3.84 6.70 1.53
N VAL A 85 2.83 7.55 1.69
CA VAL A 85 1.43 7.20 1.42
C VAL A 85 1.24 6.80 -0.05
N ARG A 86 1.82 7.55 -0.99
CA ARG A 86 1.79 7.19 -2.42
C ARG A 86 2.48 5.86 -2.70
N THR A 87 3.60 5.61 -2.04
CA THR A 87 4.37 4.37 -2.19
C THR A 87 3.60 3.16 -1.65
N CYS A 88 2.88 3.30 -0.54
CA CYS A 88 1.98 2.27 -0.03
C CYS A 88 0.89 1.90 -1.05
N TRP A 89 0.26 2.90 -1.65
CA TRP A 89 -0.77 2.67 -2.67
C TRP A 89 -0.21 2.01 -3.93
N ASP A 90 0.99 2.40 -4.36
CA ASP A 90 1.66 1.76 -5.49
C ASP A 90 2.03 0.31 -5.18
N ALA A 91 2.50 0.03 -3.98
CA ALA A 91 2.85 -1.32 -3.54
C ALA A 91 1.65 -2.28 -3.59
N ASP A 92 0.47 -1.81 -3.16
CA ASP A 92 -0.81 -2.54 -3.26
C ASP A 92 -1.24 -2.74 -4.72
N ARG A 93 -1.20 -1.68 -5.53
CA ARG A 93 -1.60 -1.74 -6.96
C ARG A 93 -0.69 -2.62 -7.80
N LEU A 94 0.60 -2.69 -7.48
CA LEU A 94 1.55 -3.58 -8.14
C LEU A 94 1.24 -5.06 -7.86
N ASP A 95 0.54 -5.38 -6.78
CA ASP A 95 0.13 -6.75 -6.44
C ASP A 95 -1.15 -7.21 -7.16
N LEU A 96 -1.81 -6.33 -7.94
CA LEU A 96 -3.05 -6.64 -8.66
C LEU A 96 -2.93 -7.79 -9.68
N TYR A 97 -1.72 -8.10 -10.13
CA TYR A 97 -1.53 -9.18 -11.11
C TYR A 97 -1.91 -10.55 -10.56
N ARG A 98 -1.83 -10.74 -9.24
CA ARG A 98 -2.26 -11.99 -8.58
C ARG A 98 -3.74 -12.34 -8.80
N VAL A 99 -4.56 -11.35 -9.12
CA VAL A 99 -5.99 -11.48 -9.44
C VAL A 99 -6.27 -11.21 -10.92
N GLY A 100 -5.27 -11.38 -11.78
CA GLY A 100 -5.41 -11.27 -13.23
C GLY A 100 -5.49 -9.84 -13.76
N THR A 101 -5.24 -8.82 -12.93
CA THR A 101 -5.28 -7.41 -13.35
C THR A 101 -3.87 -6.87 -13.54
N ARG A 102 -3.50 -6.55 -14.79
CA ARG A 102 -2.18 -5.93 -15.07
C ARG A 102 -2.11 -4.52 -14.46
N PRO A 103 -1.10 -4.21 -13.62
CA PRO A 103 -0.88 -2.84 -13.15
C PRO A 103 -0.68 -1.88 -14.32
N ASN A 104 -1.41 -0.77 -14.33
CA ASN A 104 -1.30 0.25 -15.37
C ASN A 104 -0.58 1.49 -14.80
N PRO A 105 0.52 1.97 -15.42
CA PRO A 105 1.28 3.13 -14.96
C PRO A 105 0.43 4.38 -14.67
N LYS A 106 -0.69 4.56 -15.39
CA LYS A 106 -1.62 5.70 -15.21
C LYS A 106 -2.23 5.76 -13.81
N TYR A 107 -2.36 4.63 -13.12
CA TYR A 107 -2.92 4.54 -11.77
C TYR A 107 -1.85 4.48 -10.68
N LEU A 108 -0.57 4.46 -11.04
CA LEU A 108 0.54 4.51 -10.10
C LEU A 108 0.92 5.97 -9.81
N CYS A 109 1.31 6.25 -8.57
CA CYS A 109 1.47 7.56 -8.00
C CYS A 109 2.90 8.09 -8.10
N THR A 110 3.90 7.21 -7.97
CA THR A 110 5.33 7.56 -7.98
C THR A 110 5.96 7.34 -9.36
N GLN A 111 7.10 8.01 -9.63
CA GLN A 111 7.80 7.83 -10.90
C GLN A 111 8.42 6.44 -10.99
N GLU A 112 8.93 5.93 -9.87
CA GLU A 112 9.59 4.64 -9.74
C GLU A 112 8.60 3.50 -10.01
N ALA A 113 7.41 3.55 -9.42
CA ALA A 113 6.39 2.52 -9.66
C ALA A 113 5.92 2.45 -11.11
N ARG A 114 5.99 3.57 -11.86
CA ARG A 114 5.58 3.63 -13.27
C ARG A 114 6.58 3.02 -14.24
N GLN A 115 7.78 2.67 -13.78
CA GLN A 115 8.80 2.06 -14.64
C GLN A 115 8.36 0.65 -15.06
N GLU A 116 8.47 0.36 -16.36
CA GLU A 116 8.06 -0.94 -16.90
C GLU A 116 8.81 -2.10 -16.23
N GLU A 117 10.09 -1.92 -15.89
CA GLU A 117 10.89 -2.92 -15.18
C GLU A 117 10.30 -3.24 -13.79
N ILE A 118 9.84 -2.24 -13.05
CA ILE A 118 9.24 -2.43 -11.72
C ILE A 118 7.90 -3.15 -11.84
N ILE A 119 7.09 -2.78 -12.83
CA ILE A 119 5.80 -3.44 -13.09
C ILE A 119 6.02 -4.90 -13.49
N ALA A 120 6.94 -5.17 -14.43
CA ALA A 120 7.27 -6.51 -14.88
C ALA A 120 7.82 -7.38 -13.74
N TRP A 121 8.71 -6.81 -12.91
CA TRP A 121 9.21 -7.48 -11.72
C TRP A 121 8.08 -7.81 -10.74
N ALA A 122 7.20 -6.85 -10.40
CA ALA A 122 6.10 -7.10 -9.48
C ALA A 122 5.13 -8.16 -10.00
N MET A 123 4.79 -8.09 -11.30
CA MET A 123 3.95 -9.09 -11.97
C MET A 123 4.56 -10.49 -11.90
N HIS A 124 5.87 -10.63 -12.13
CA HIS A 124 6.55 -11.91 -11.98
C HIS A 124 6.40 -12.45 -10.55
N ASN A 125 6.67 -11.63 -9.54
CA ASN A 125 6.55 -12.02 -8.13
C ASN A 125 5.12 -12.37 -7.71
N SER A 126 4.09 -11.83 -8.36
CA SER A 126 2.69 -12.22 -8.12
C SER A 126 2.35 -13.67 -8.49
N ILE A 127 3.22 -14.39 -9.23
CA ILE A 127 2.97 -15.77 -9.70
C ILE A 127 3.89 -16.80 -9.00
N VAL A 128 5.10 -16.39 -8.61
CA VAL A 128 6.09 -17.30 -8.00
C VAL A 128 6.02 -17.39 -6.47
N GLU A 129 5.27 -16.50 -5.80
CA GLU A 129 5.03 -16.50 -4.35
C GLU A 129 3.58 -16.82 -3.97
#